data_AF-A0A644V3J2-F1
#
_entry.id   AF-A0A644V3J2-F1
#
_cell.length_a   1.000
_cell.length_b   1.000
_cell.length_c   1.000
_cell.angle_alpha   90.00
_cell.angle_beta   90.00
_cell.angle_gamma   90.00
#
_symmetry.space_group_name_H-M   'P 1'
#
loop_
_entity.id
_entity.type
_entity.pdbx_description
1 polymer ?
#
loop_
_entity_poly.entity_id
_entity_poly.type
_entity_poly.pdbx_seq_one_letter_code
_entity_poly.pdbx_strand_id
1 'polypeptide(L)'
;MKDRLRNIFTFLTENREFNHALQDRFYKSVISPYNETKEKVVSLLYHIANTQSQPKIDSLAGFYKSIFHDTHCMTSMKRFIDKINPNQPLTFDSLYNGMKNQDGWGEKTAALFSKSIFQLHNGHYADNLKIWDDVPKTITGMDNFYLPVDAVIIAIFKKLDSSIKWDFDKVNMTLKAGYSGQEIEVWDDLWFWGFITQNGSGDNRNFEWNENKYWALKESDKNPETIKTIKSKAHDFLSLLAIDN
;
A
#
# COMPACT_ATOMS: atom_id res chain seq x y z
N MET A 1 21.60 -11.06 -0.01
CA MET A 1 20.25 -10.45 0.07
C MET A 1 20.19 -9.23 1.00
N LYS A 2 20.69 -9.33 2.24
CA LYS A 2 20.57 -8.26 3.26
C LYS A 2 21.11 -6.90 2.80
N ASP A 3 22.33 -6.84 2.26
CA ASP A 3 22.91 -5.58 1.74
C ASP A 3 22.12 -5.00 0.57
N ARG A 4 21.58 -5.84 -0.31
CA ARG A 4 20.73 -5.41 -1.43
C ARG A 4 19.44 -4.77 -0.91
N LEU A 5 18.77 -5.40 0.06
CA LEU A 5 17.59 -4.84 0.69
C LEU A 5 17.90 -3.50 1.37
N ARG A 6 19.07 -3.36 2.00
CA ARG A 6 19.51 -2.08 2.57
C ARG A 6 19.67 -1.01 1.49
N ASN A 7 20.35 -1.32 0.38
CA ASN A 7 20.56 -0.36 -0.70
C ASN A 7 19.22 0.05 -1.35
N ILE A 8 18.30 -0.90 -1.54
CA ILE A 8 16.94 -0.59 -2.01
C ILE A 8 16.22 0.30 -1.01
N PHE A 9 16.27 -0.01 0.29
CA PHE A 9 15.63 0.80 1.32
C PHE A 9 16.17 2.24 1.35
N THR A 10 17.49 2.42 1.23
CA THR A 10 18.12 3.74 1.08
C THR A 10 17.58 4.46 -0.15
N PHE A 11 17.54 3.78 -1.30
CA PHE A 11 16.98 4.36 -2.52
C PHE A 11 15.51 4.76 -2.35
N LEU A 12 14.66 3.92 -1.75
CA LEU A 12 13.26 4.26 -1.50
C LEU A 12 13.17 5.51 -0.62
N THR A 13 13.94 5.54 0.48
CA THR A 13 13.98 6.66 1.44
C THR A 13 14.44 7.99 0.80
N GLU A 14 15.39 7.94 -0.12
CA GLU A 14 15.92 9.13 -0.79
C GLU A 14 15.02 9.66 -1.91
N ASN A 15 14.04 8.88 -2.37
CA ASN A 15 13.17 9.21 -3.50
C ASN A 15 11.67 9.07 -3.16
N ARG A 16 11.32 9.22 -1.87
CA ARG A 16 9.93 9.04 -1.37
C ARG A 16 8.96 10.06 -1.96
N GLU A 17 9.44 11.25 -2.32
CA GLU A 17 8.64 12.38 -2.79
C GLU A 17 7.80 12.02 -4.02
N PHE A 18 8.28 11.13 -4.88
CA PHE A 18 7.58 10.75 -6.10
C PHE A 18 6.31 9.93 -5.82
N ASN A 19 6.43 8.85 -5.03
CA ASN A 19 5.25 8.07 -4.64
C ASN A 19 4.38 8.87 -3.68
N HIS A 20 4.97 9.65 -2.76
CA HIS A 20 4.22 10.50 -1.83
C HIS A 20 3.29 11.47 -2.58
N ALA A 21 3.80 12.20 -3.59
CA ALA A 21 2.99 13.11 -4.39
C ALA A 21 1.89 12.39 -5.19
N LEU A 22 2.16 11.19 -5.69
CA LEU A 22 1.17 10.35 -6.37
C LEU A 22 0.06 9.91 -5.40
N GLN A 23 0.42 9.41 -4.22
CA GLN A 23 -0.52 8.98 -3.19
C GLN A 23 -1.36 10.15 -2.66
N ASP A 24 -0.76 11.33 -2.45
CA ASP A 24 -1.49 12.53 -2.01
C ASP A 24 -2.58 12.94 -3.04
N ARG A 25 -2.25 12.91 -4.34
CA ARG A 25 -3.24 13.16 -5.41
C ARG A 25 -4.32 12.08 -5.45
N PHE A 26 -3.95 10.82 -5.28
CA PHE A 26 -4.91 9.71 -5.18
C PHE A 26 -5.87 9.94 -4.01
N TYR A 27 -5.36 10.14 -2.81
CA TYR A 27 -6.18 10.39 -1.62
C TYR A 27 -7.05 11.64 -1.76
N LYS A 28 -6.54 12.72 -2.34
CA LYS A 28 -7.35 13.90 -2.64
C LYS A 28 -8.54 13.57 -3.53
N SER A 29 -8.36 12.73 -4.56
CA SER A 29 -9.44 12.34 -5.46
C SER A 29 -10.47 11.42 -4.82
N VAL A 30 -10.06 10.61 -3.84
CA VAL A 30 -10.90 9.62 -3.15
C VAL A 30 -11.65 10.23 -1.96
N ILE A 31 -11.01 11.16 -1.23
CA ILE A 31 -11.49 11.65 0.06
C ILE A 31 -12.13 13.04 -0.03
N SER A 32 -11.52 13.98 -0.77
CA SER A 32 -11.98 15.38 -0.81
C SER A 32 -13.40 15.61 -1.36
N PRO A 33 -13.97 14.73 -2.22
CA PRO A 33 -15.36 14.91 -2.65
C PRO A 33 -16.41 14.74 -1.54
N TYR A 34 -16.02 14.20 -0.38
CA TYR A 34 -16.94 13.81 0.68
C TYR A 34 -16.72 14.64 1.95
N ASN A 35 -17.80 15.13 2.53
CA ASN A 35 -17.76 15.90 3.78
C ASN A 35 -17.89 14.99 5.01
N GLU A 36 -18.71 13.93 4.91
CA GLU A 36 -18.97 13.06 6.05
C GLU A 36 -17.90 11.97 6.20
N THR A 37 -17.44 11.74 7.43
CA THR A 37 -16.46 10.69 7.75
C THR A 37 -16.85 9.33 7.19
N LYS A 38 -18.13 8.94 7.31
CA LYS A 38 -18.63 7.65 6.82
C LYS A 38 -18.46 7.49 5.30
N GLU A 39 -18.70 8.56 4.55
CA GLU A 39 -18.59 8.57 3.09
C GLU A 39 -17.13 8.47 2.65
N LYS A 40 -16.22 9.15 3.36
CA LYS A 40 -14.77 9.03 3.16
C LYS A 40 -14.28 7.60 3.38
N VAL A 41 -14.71 6.95 4.47
CA VAL A 41 -14.39 5.53 4.75
C VAL A 41 -14.89 4.63 3.63
N VAL A 42 -16.17 4.77 3.27
CA VAL A 42 -16.81 3.96 2.22
C VAL A 42 -16.13 4.15 0.86
N SER A 43 -15.84 5.40 0.48
CA SER A 43 -15.12 5.73 -0.74
C SER A 43 -13.76 5.02 -0.79
N LEU A 44 -12.96 5.14 0.28
CA LEU A 44 -11.67 4.48 0.37
C LEU A 44 -11.78 2.95 0.25
N LEU A 45 -12.74 2.34 0.92
CA LEU A 45 -13.00 0.89 0.86
C LEU A 45 -13.35 0.45 -0.58
N TYR A 46 -14.25 1.16 -1.27
CA TYR A 46 -14.60 0.85 -2.65
C TYR A 46 -13.41 0.96 -3.59
N HIS A 47 -12.62 2.04 -3.45
CA HIS A 47 -11.42 2.21 -4.26
C HIS A 47 -10.42 1.07 -4.05
N ILE A 48 -10.21 0.63 -2.80
CA ILE A 48 -9.32 -0.50 -2.50
C ILE A 48 -9.88 -1.82 -3.01
N ALA A 49 -11.16 -2.10 -2.83
CA ALA A 49 -11.80 -3.32 -3.33
C ALA A 49 -11.67 -3.41 -4.86
N ASN A 50 -11.77 -2.28 -5.56
CA ASN A 50 -11.59 -2.21 -7.02
C ASN A 50 -10.13 -2.37 -7.48
N THR A 51 -9.14 -2.43 -6.58
CA THR A 51 -7.77 -2.84 -6.92
C THR A 51 -7.59 -4.35 -7.01
N GLN A 52 -8.59 -5.14 -6.60
CA GLN A 52 -8.59 -6.58 -6.78
C GLN A 52 -8.72 -6.91 -8.27
N SER A 53 -7.91 -7.85 -8.76
CA SER A 53 -7.97 -8.27 -10.17
C SER A 53 -9.33 -8.88 -10.54
N GLN A 54 -9.98 -9.53 -9.58
CA GLN A 54 -11.33 -10.07 -9.68
C GLN A 54 -12.02 -9.88 -8.32
N PRO A 55 -12.75 -8.77 -8.12
CA PRO A 55 -13.45 -8.52 -6.87
C PRO A 55 -14.47 -9.62 -6.57
N LYS A 56 -14.46 -10.16 -5.34
CA LYS A 56 -15.45 -11.15 -4.90
C LYS A 56 -16.75 -10.45 -4.54
N ILE A 57 -17.49 -9.98 -5.55
CA ILE A 57 -18.64 -9.07 -5.40
C ILE A 57 -19.66 -9.59 -4.37
N ASP A 58 -20.02 -10.88 -4.44
CA ASP A 58 -20.99 -11.48 -3.51
C ASP A 58 -20.50 -11.44 -2.05
N SER A 59 -19.22 -11.76 -1.84
CA SER A 59 -18.58 -11.71 -0.52
C SER A 59 -18.48 -10.26 -0.01
N LEU A 60 -18.03 -9.34 -0.87
CA LEU A 60 -17.92 -7.90 -0.54
C LEU A 60 -19.28 -7.30 -0.19
N ALA A 61 -20.36 -7.70 -0.88
CA ALA A 61 -21.70 -7.21 -0.61
C ALA A 61 -22.16 -7.51 0.82
N GLY A 62 -21.80 -8.67 1.38
CA GLY A 62 -22.08 -9.01 2.77
C GLY A 62 -21.42 -8.03 3.75
N PHE A 63 -20.14 -7.75 3.54
CA PHE A 63 -19.39 -6.77 4.32
C PHE A 63 -20.01 -5.36 4.23
N TYR A 64 -20.28 -4.86 3.03
CA TYR A 64 -20.87 -3.53 2.85
C TYR A 64 -22.25 -3.43 3.53
N LYS A 65 -23.12 -4.44 3.35
CA LYS A 65 -24.42 -4.50 4.06
C LYS A 65 -24.24 -4.42 5.59
N SER A 66 -23.23 -5.10 6.13
CA SER A 66 -22.95 -5.12 7.57
C SER A 66 -22.57 -3.74 8.13
N ILE A 67 -21.73 -2.97 7.43
CA ILE A 67 -21.31 -1.62 7.86
C ILE A 67 -22.38 -0.55 7.58
N PHE A 68 -23.22 -0.73 6.54
CA PHE A 68 -24.35 0.17 6.28
C PHE A 68 -25.53 -0.07 7.23
N HIS A 69 -25.67 -1.28 7.79
CA HIS A 69 -26.66 -1.55 8.84
C HIS A 69 -26.30 -0.87 10.17
N ASP A 70 -25.01 -0.64 10.42
CA ASP A 70 -24.50 0.04 11.61
C ASP A 70 -23.49 1.11 11.19
N THR A 71 -23.98 2.23 10.66
CA THR A 71 -23.11 3.31 10.16
C THR A 71 -22.29 3.98 11.27
N HIS A 72 -22.70 3.83 12.53
CA HIS A 72 -21.98 4.35 13.69
C HIS A 72 -20.60 3.71 13.84
N CYS A 73 -20.41 2.49 13.33
CA CYS A 73 -19.11 1.83 13.34
C CYS A 73 -18.04 2.62 12.57
N MET A 74 -18.43 3.48 11.61
CA MET A 74 -17.49 4.23 10.77
C MET A 74 -17.11 5.61 11.34
N THR A 75 -17.55 5.95 12.56
CA THR A 75 -17.30 7.28 13.15
C THR A 75 -15.90 7.45 13.74
N SER A 76 -15.19 6.34 14.00
CA SER A 76 -13.82 6.34 14.56
C SER A 76 -13.13 5.02 14.20
N MET A 77 -11.80 5.00 14.23
CA MET A 77 -11.02 3.79 13.99
C MET A 77 -11.34 2.70 15.01
N LYS A 78 -11.48 3.07 16.30
CA LYS A 78 -11.80 2.11 17.35
C LYS A 78 -13.15 1.44 17.14
N ARG A 79 -14.19 2.21 16.79
CA ARG A 79 -15.51 1.64 16.51
C ARG A 79 -15.51 0.76 15.26
N PHE A 80 -14.71 1.12 14.27
CA PHE A 80 -14.57 0.32 13.07
C PHE A 80 -13.89 -1.01 13.38
N ILE A 81 -12.81 -0.98 14.16
CA ILE A 81 -12.14 -2.19 14.70
C ILE A 81 -13.12 -3.02 15.51
N ASP A 82 -13.89 -2.43 16.42
CA ASP A 82 -14.86 -3.19 17.24
C ASP A 82 -15.93 -3.91 16.40
N LYS A 83 -16.28 -3.35 15.24
CA LYS A 83 -17.21 -3.96 14.29
C LYS A 83 -16.62 -5.17 13.55
N ILE A 84 -15.36 -5.09 13.13
CA ILE A 84 -14.72 -6.10 12.26
C ILE A 84 -13.80 -7.07 13.03
N ASN A 85 -13.39 -6.70 14.23
CA ASN A 85 -12.41 -7.39 15.08
C ASN A 85 -12.69 -7.08 16.57
N PRO A 86 -13.79 -7.61 17.11
CA PRO A 86 -14.26 -7.22 18.44
C PRO A 86 -13.23 -7.53 19.53
N ASN A 87 -13.20 -6.68 20.56
CA ASN A 87 -12.32 -6.78 21.73
C ASN A 87 -10.82 -6.63 21.44
N GLN A 88 -10.44 -6.11 20.28
CA GLN A 88 -9.05 -5.86 19.94
C GLN A 88 -8.59 -4.42 20.25
N PRO A 89 -7.29 -4.20 20.51
CA PRO A 89 -6.76 -2.87 20.79
C PRO A 89 -6.80 -1.93 19.57
N LEU A 90 -6.72 -0.62 19.82
CA LEU A 90 -6.65 0.40 18.79
C LEU A 90 -5.26 0.42 18.14
N THR A 91 -5.05 -0.43 17.14
CA THR A 91 -3.77 -0.67 16.46
C THR A 91 -3.99 -0.94 14.97
N PHE A 92 -2.96 -0.72 14.15
CA PHE A 92 -3.02 -1.06 12.73
C PHE A 92 -3.06 -2.57 12.50
N ASP A 93 -2.43 -3.38 13.36
CA ASP A 93 -2.53 -4.84 13.31
C ASP A 93 -3.97 -5.31 13.56
N SER A 94 -4.68 -4.67 14.49
CA SER A 94 -6.09 -5.00 14.76
C SER A 94 -7.00 -4.63 13.59
N LEU A 95 -6.73 -3.49 12.94
CA LEU A 95 -7.42 -3.09 11.71
C LEU A 95 -7.15 -4.07 10.57
N TYR A 96 -5.89 -4.44 10.37
CA TYR A 96 -5.46 -5.40 9.36
C TYR A 96 -6.13 -6.76 9.56
N ASN A 97 -6.00 -7.35 10.74
CA ASN A 97 -6.57 -8.67 11.03
C ASN A 97 -8.11 -8.66 10.95
N GLY A 98 -8.72 -7.56 11.40
CA GLY A 98 -10.16 -7.37 11.28
C GLY A 98 -10.64 -7.40 9.85
N MET A 99 -9.98 -6.63 8.98
CA MET A 99 -10.29 -6.57 7.56
C MET A 99 -9.99 -7.90 6.87
N LYS A 100 -8.83 -8.52 7.14
CA LYS A 100 -8.42 -9.81 6.57
C LYS A 100 -9.45 -10.91 6.84
N ASN A 101 -10.12 -10.85 7.98
CA ASN A 101 -11.14 -11.82 8.39
C ASN A 101 -12.55 -11.52 7.84
N GLN A 102 -12.74 -10.40 7.13
CA GLN A 102 -14.01 -10.12 6.46
C GLN A 102 -14.07 -10.82 5.11
N ASP A 103 -15.23 -11.41 4.81
CA ASP A 103 -15.48 -12.01 3.50
C ASP A 103 -15.26 -10.99 2.36
N GLY A 104 -14.52 -11.41 1.34
CA GLY A 104 -14.18 -10.58 0.18
C GLY A 104 -12.90 -9.75 0.35
N TRP A 105 -12.32 -9.70 1.55
CA TRP A 105 -11.06 -9.03 1.83
C TRP A 105 -9.95 -10.06 2.04
N GLY A 106 -8.81 -9.83 1.39
CA GLY A 106 -7.62 -10.68 1.54
C GLY A 106 -6.46 -9.91 2.16
N GLU A 107 -5.33 -10.59 2.35
CA GLU A 107 -4.13 -10.06 3.00
C GLU A 107 -3.63 -8.76 2.34
N LYS A 108 -3.54 -8.75 1.01
CA LYS A 108 -3.14 -7.54 0.25
C LYS A 108 -4.09 -6.37 0.53
N THR A 109 -5.40 -6.57 0.40
CA THR A 109 -6.36 -5.46 0.50
C THR A 109 -6.54 -4.98 1.94
N ALA A 110 -6.44 -5.88 2.92
CA ALA A 110 -6.40 -5.52 4.33
C ALA A 110 -5.15 -4.70 4.69
N ALA A 111 -3.97 -5.10 4.16
CA ALA A 111 -2.74 -4.34 4.32
C ALA A 111 -2.86 -2.96 3.65
N LEU A 112 -3.39 -2.90 2.42
CA LEU A 112 -3.56 -1.64 1.69
C LEU A 112 -4.52 -0.66 2.38
N PHE A 113 -5.60 -1.17 2.99
CA PHE A 113 -6.51 -0.35 3.79
C PHE A 113 -5.83 0.18 5.04
N SER A 114 -5.17 -0.68 5.82
CA SER A 114 -4.46 -0.28 7.04
C SER A 114 -3.37 0.76 6.74
N LYS A 115 -2.66 0.57 5.62
CA LYS A 115 -1.68 1.51 5.09
C LYS A 115 -2.28 2.86 4.72
N SER A 116 -3.41 2.84 4.00
CA SER A 116 -4.08 4.07 3.61
C SER A 116 -4.56 4.86 4.83
N ILE A 117 -5.10 4.18 5.85
CA ILE A 117 -5.46 4.83 7.11
C ILE A 117 -4.22 5.43 7.78
N PHE A 118 -3.09 4.71 7.87
CA PHE A 118 -1.87 5.27 8.45
C PHE A 118 -1.39 6.51 7.68
N GLN A 119 -1.28 6.44 6.36
CA GLN A 119 -0.79 7.55 5.52
C GLN A 119 -1.67 8.80 5.67
N LEU A 120 -3.00 8.63 5.66
CA LEU A 120 -3.93 9.76 5.86
C LEU A 120 -3.79 10.46 7.22
N HIS A 121 -3.15 9.83 8.22
CA HIS A 121 -3.11 10.33 9.61
C HIS A 121 -1.69 10.50 10.19
N ASN A 122 -0.64 10.07 9.49
CA ASN A 122 0.75 10.12 9.99
C ASN A 122 1.36 11.53 10.02
N GLY A 123 0.70 12.53 9.43
CA GLY A 123 1.14 13.93 9.41
C GLY A 123 2.05 14.31 8.24
N HIS A 124 2.28 13.40 7.28
CA HIS A 124 3.04 13.69 6.05
C HIS A 124 2.14 14.09 4.88
N TYR A 125 0.87 13.70 4.92
CA TYR A 125 -0.15 14.02 3.92
C TYR A 125 -1.00 15.23 4.33
N ALA A 126 -1.76 15.80 3.39
CA ALA A 126 -2.57 16.98 3.66
C ALA A 126 -3.59 16.75 4.79
N ASP A 127 -3.61 17.66 5.78
CA ASP A 127 -4.40 17.52 7.01
C ASP A 127 -5.91 17.35 6.77
N ASN A 128 -6.43 17.94 5.70
CA ASN A 128 -7.85 17.85 5.34
C ASN A 128 -8.27 16.45 4.81
N LEU A 129 -7.32 15.54 4.60
CA LEU A 129 -7.55 14.17 4.17
C LEU A 129 -7.78 13.19 5.33
N LYS A 130 -7.55 13.62 6.58
CA LYS A 130 -7.86 12.81 7.77
C LYS A 130 -9.33 12.40 7.79
N ILE A 131 -9.58 11.16 8.21
CA ILE A 131 -10.89 10.54 8.27
C ILE A 131 -11.38 10.47 9.72
N TRP A 132 -10.51 10.03 10.64
CA TRP A 132 -10.82 9.78 12.04
C TRP A 132 -9.86 10.52 12.98
N ASP A 133 -10.37 10.97 14.12
CA ASP A 133 -9.56 11.71 15.11
C ASP A 133 -8.74 10.79 16.02
N ASP A 134 -9.12 9.52 16.16
CA ASP A 134 -8.52 8.55 17.07
C ASP A 134 -7.44 7.66 16.44
N VAL A 135 -7.01 7.95 15.21
CA VAL A 135 -5.96 7.14 14.55
C VAL A 135 -4.60 7.37 15.20
N PRO A 136 -3.87 6.31 15.59
CA PRO A 136 -2.49 6.44 16.06
C PRO A 136 -1.59 7.08 14.99
N LYS A 137 -0.84 8.11 15.35
CA LYS A 137 0.07 8.83 14.43
C LYS A 137 1.36 8.05 14.11
N THR A 138 1.70 7.09 14.95
CA THR A 138 2.94 6.31 14.88
C THR A 138 2.64 4.84 15.08
N ILE A 139 3.40 3.98 14.41
CA ILE A 139 3.37 2.54 14.62
C ILE A 139 4.42 2.23 15.71
N THR A 140 4.02 1.67 16.84
CA THR A 140 4.93 1.48 17.99
C THR A 140 5.03 0.03 18.42
N GLY A 141 6.20 -0.36 18.92
CA GLY A 141 6.43 -1.61 19.67
C GLY A 141 5.89 -2.88 19.02
N MET A 142 4.69 -3.29 19.45
CA MET A 142 4.01 -4.54 19.06
C MET A 142 2.98 -4.38 17.92
N ASP A 143 2.74 -3.15 17.43
CA ASP A 143 1.80 -2.92 16.33
C ASP A 143 2.41 -3.39 15.01
N ASN A 144 2.02 -4.59 14.57
CA ASN A 144 2.49 -5.13 13.31
C ASN A 144 1.93 -4.33 12.13
N PHE A 145 2.83 -3.96 11.23
CA PHE A 145 2.47 -3.36 9.95
C PHE A 145 2.94 -4.25 8.80
N TYR A 146 2.18 -4.25 7.71
CA TYR A 146 2.41 -5.17 6.59
C TYR A 146 2.46 -4.40 5.28
N LEU A 147 3.44 -4.73 4.45
CA LEU A 147 3.51 -4.28 3.07
C LEU A 147 2.37 -4.95 2.28
N PRO A 148 1.56 -4.21 1.52
CA PRO A 148 0.63 -4.81 0.56
C PRO A 148 1.42 -5.49 -0.58
N VAL A 149 1.44 -6.83 -0.58
CA VAL A 149 2.19 -7.60 -1.58
C VAL A 149 1.28 -8.02 -2.73
N ASP A 150 1.67 -7.65 -3.95
CA ASP A 150 1.02 -8.12 -5.18
C ASP A 150 2.06 -8.66 -6.18
N ALA A 151 1.62 -8.95 -7.41
CA ALA A 151 2.48 -9.49 -8.45
C ALA A 151 3.68 -8.60 -8.81
N VAL A 152 3.59 -7.28 -8.63
CA VAL A 152 4.71 -6.35 -8.88
C VAL A 152 5.80 -6.56 -7.83
N ILE A 153 5.41 -6.59 -6.55
CA ILE A 153 6.32 -6.80 -5.43
C ILE A 153 6.91 -8.22 -5.49
N ILE A 154 6.08 -9.23 -5.74
CA ILE A 154 6.53 -10.63 -5.89
C ILE A 154 7.58 -10.74 -7.00
N ALA A 155 7.38 -10.07 -8.14
CA ALA A 155 8.35 -10.08 -9.24
C ALA A 155 9.70 -9.48 -8.82
N ILE A 156 9.70 -8.39 -8.06
CA ILE A 156 10.93 -7.80 -7.53
C ILE A 156 11.66 -8.78 -6.63
N PHE A 157 10.97 -9.38 -5.67
CA PHE A 157 11.60 -10.34 -4.76
C PHE A 157 12.13 -11.58 -5.49
N LYS A 158 11.42 -12.07 -6.51
CA LYS A 158 11.93 -13.13 -7.41
C LYS A 158 13.19 -12.71 -8.17
N LYS A 159 13.31 -11.43 -8.56
CA LYS A 159 14.52 -10.89 -9.19
C LYS A 159 15.69 -10.78 -8.21
N LEU A 160 15.40 -10.55 -6.93
CA LEU A 160 16.42 -10.53 -5.87
C LEU A 160 16.93 -11.92 -5.50
N ASP A 161 16.03 -12.90 -5.45
CA ASP A 161 16.32 -14.29 -5.18
C ASP A 161 15.24 -15.18 -5.82
N SER A 162 15.60 -15.85 -6.92
CA SER A 162 14.70 -16.72 -7.68
C SER A 162 14.55 -18.11 -7.06
N SER A 163 15.38 -18.47 -6.07
CA SER A 163 15.32 -19.78 -5.40
C SER A 163 14.14 -19.88 -4.43
N ILE A 164 13.61 -18.73 -3.98
CA ILE A 164 12.50 -18.66 -3.04
C ILE A 164 11.18 -18.52 -3.80
N LYS A 165 10.22 -19.39 -3.47
CA LYS A 165 8.82 -19.23 -3.92
C LYS A 165 8.15 -18.13 -3.10
N TRP A 166 8.33 -16.88 -3.52
CA TRP A 166 7.80 -15.69 -2.85
C TRP A 166 6.26 -15.63 -2.86
N ASP A 167 5.72 -15.19 -1.71
CA ASP A 167 4.30 -14.92 -1.44
C ASP A 167 4.21 -13.75 -0.43
N PHE A 168 2.98 -13.38 -0.05
CA PHE A 168 2.72 -12.28 0.89
C PHE A 168 3.50 -12.45 2.21
N ASP A 169 3.43 -13.64 2.80
CA ASP A 169 4.04 -13.96 4.09
C ASP A 169 5.56 -13.93 4.03
N LYS A 170 6.18 -14.58 3.03
CA LYS A 170 7.63 -14.63 2.93
C LYS A 170 8.25 -13.25 2.69
N VAL A 171 7.60 -12.41 1.87
CA VAL A 171 8.05 -11.03 1.66
C VAL A 171 8.00 -10.25 2.98
N ASN A 172 6.85 -10.25 3.66
CA ASN A 172 6.70 -9.52 4.92
C ASN A 172 7.62 -10.07 6.02
N MET A 173 7.78 -11.39 6.13
CA MET A 173 8.71 -12.02 7.08
C MET A 173 10.16 -11.60 6.81
N THR A 174 10.57 -11.56 5.54
CA THR A 174 11.92 -11.14 5.15
C THR A 174 12.18 -9.69 5.50
N LEU A 175 11.21 -8.80 5.27
CA LEU A 175 11.33 -7.38 5.64
C LEU A 175 11.34 -7.19 7.16
N LYS A 176 10.44 -7.87 7.89
CA LYS A 176 10.35 -7.79 9.37
C LYS A 176 11.61 -8.26 10.09
N ALA A 177 12.47 -9.04 9.43
CA ALA A 177 13.76 -9.43 10.00
C ALA A 177 14.77 -8.26 10.13
N GLY A 178 14.51 -7.12 9.48
CA GLY A 178 15.40 -5.95 9.51
C GLY A 178 14.72 -4.58 9.55
N TYR A 179 13.39 -4.52 9.40
CA TYR A 179 12.61 -3.29 9.35
C TYR A 179 11.34 -3.43 10.18
N SER A 180 10.89 -2.34 10.80
CA SER A 180 9.71 -2.34 11.68
C SER A 180 8.92 -1.03 11.60
N GLY A 181 7.65 -1.08 12.03
CA GLY A 181 6.81 0.12 12.12
C GLY A 181 6.76 0.92 10.83
N GLN A 182 7.12 2.21 10.91
CA GLN A 182 7.14 3.14 9.79
C GLN A 182 8.15 2.77 8.69
N GLU A 183 9.18 1.97 9.00
CA GLU A 183 10.11 1.50 7.97
C GLU A 183 9.40 0.55 6.99
N ILE A 184 8.42 -0.23 7.45
CA ILE A 184 7.60 -1.07 6.56
C ILE A 184 6.74 -0.20 5.63
N GLU A 185 6.34 0.99 6.06
CA GLU A 185 5.60 1.92 5.20
C GLU A 185 6.46 2.49 4.06
N VAL A 186 7.76 2.72 4.29
CA VAL A 186 8.70 3.12 3.22
C VAL A 186 8.76 2.07 2.11
N TRP A 187 8.67 0.78 2.47
CA TRP A 187 8.69 -0.30 1.49
C TRP A 187 7.49 -0.29 0.53
N ASP A 188 6.41 0.46 0.81
CA ASP A 188 5.30 0.66 -0.14
C ASP A 188 5.75 1.37 -1.43
N ASP A 189 6.77 2.23 -1.35
CA ASP A 189 7.34 2.92 -2.50
C ASP A 189 7.91 1.92 -3.53
N LEU A 190 8.20 0.70 -3.11
CA LEU A 190 8.60 -0.39 -3.99
C LEU A 190 7.55 -0.73 -5.04
N TRP A 191 6.25 -0.54 -4.73
CA TRP A 191 5.18 -0.76 -5.70
C TRP A 191 5.25 0.25 -6.84
N PHE A 192 5.48 1.54 -6.54
CA PHE A 192 5.58 2.60 -7.54
C PHE A 192 6.73 2.33 -8.51
N TRP A 193 7.94 2.12 -7.96
CA TRP A 193 9.12 1.84 -8.76
C TRP A 193 8.98 0.53 -9.54
N GLY A 194 8.51 -0.53 -8.88
CA GLY A 194 8.24 -1.81 -9.53
C GLY A 194 7.22 -1.73 -10.66
N PHE A 195 6.16 -0.94 -10.50
CA PHE A 195 5.11 -0.84 -11.48
C PHE A 195 5.64 -0.24 -12.77
N ILE A 196 6.34 0.90 -12.67
CA ILE A 196 6.88 1.64 -13.82
C ILE A 196 8.16 1.05 -14.40
N THR A 197 8.76 0.04 -13.77
CA THR A 197 9.97 -0.62 -14.28
C THR A 197 9.77 -2.11 -14.63
N GLN A 198 8.52 -2.53 -14.87
CA GLN A 198 8.21 -3.90 -15.28
C GLN A 198 7.35 -3.90 -16.55
N ASN A 199 7.75 -4.68 -17.55
CA ASN A 199 6.99 -4.94 -18.78
C ASN A 199 6.47 -6.39 -18.80
N GLY A 200 5.25 -6.59 -19.31
CA GLY A 200 4.62 -7.91 -19.38
C GLY A 200 3.88 -8.33 -18.10
N SER A 201 3.58 -9.62 -18.02
CA SER A 201 2.82 -10.25 -16.94
C SER A 201 3.40 -11.62 -16.55
N GLY A 202 2.96 -12.15 -15.40
CA GLY A 202 3.45 -13.43 -14.90
C GLY A 202 4.95 -13.42 -14.56
N ASP A 203 5.62 -14.53 -14.85
CA ASP A 203 7.04 -14.76 -14.57
C ASP A 203 7.98 -14.21 -15.66
N ASN A 204 7.46 -13.87 -16.84
CA ASN A 204 8.24 -13.40 -17.99
C ASN A 204 8.36 -11.87 -18.02
N ARG A 205 8.45 -11.22 -16.85
CA ARG A 205 8.51 -9.76 -16.77
C ARG A 205 9.91 -9.25 -17.12
N ASN A 206 9.97 -8.30 -18.03
CA ASN A 206 11.20 -7.57 -18.32
C ASN A 206 11.33 -6.39 -17.34
N PHE A 207 12.50 -6.23 -16.75
CA PHE A 207 12.82 -5.18 -15.78
C PHE A 207 13.49 -4.01 -16.51
N GLU A 208 12.68 -3.07 -17.00
CA GLU A 208 13.10 -1.90 -17.77
C GLU A 208 12.08 -0.77 -17.63
N TRP A 209 12.48 0.47 -17.93
CA TRP A 209 11.57 1.62 -17.90
C TRP A 209 10.33 1.40 -18.79
N ASN A 210 9.15 1.52 -18.20
CA ASN A 210 7.86 1.41 -18.87
C ASN A 210 7.11 2.74 -18.83
N GLU A 211 7.34 3.55 -19.87
CA GLU A 211 6.70 4.85 -20.02
C GLU A 211 5.16 4.74 -20.09
N ASN A 212 4.63 3.72 -20.77
CA ASN A 212 3.19 3.54 -20.91
C ASN A 212 2.51 3.33 -19.56
N LYS A 213 3.13 2.57 -18.66
CA LYS A 213 2.63 2.41 -17.29
C LYS A 213 2.71 3.71 -16.50
N TYR A 214 3.79 4.48 -16.66
CA TYR A 214 3.89 5.80 -16.03
C TYR A 214 2.74 6.72 -16.47
N TRP A 215 2.44 6.76 -17.76
CA TRP A 215 1.33 7.55 -18.31
C TRP A 215 -0.05 7.03 -17.88
N ALA A 216 -0.20 5.72 -17.70
CA ALA A 216 -1.43 5.10 -17.22
C ALA A 216 -1.73 5.40 -15.74
N LEU A 217 -0.73 5.75 -14.93
CA LEU A 217 -0.95 6.25 -13.57
C LEU A 217 -1.57 7.65 -13.65
N LYS A 218 -2.89 7.74 -13.52
CA LYS A 218 -3.64 9.00 -13.62
C LYS A 218 -3.05 10.09 -12.72
N GLU A 219 -2.62 9.74 -11.52
CA GLU A 219 -2.12 10.66 -10.49
C GLU A 219 -0.63 11.02 -10.63
N SER A 220 0.13 10.36 -11.51
CA SER A 220 1.56 10.69 -11.70
C SER A 220 1.76 12.06 -12.35
N ASP A 221 2.91 12.69 -12.09
CA ASP A 221 3.22 14.02 -12.64
C ASP A 221 3.57 13.95 -14.13
N LYS A 222 2.82 14.67 -14.97
CA LYS A 222 3.05 14.63 -16.43
C LYS A 222 3.98 15.74 -16.92
N ASN A 223 4.64 16.46 -16.01
CA ASN A 223 5.65 17.45 -16.36
C ASN A 223 6.88 16.75 -16.99
N PRO A 224 7.36 17.19 -18.17
CA PRO A 224 8.47 16.55 -18.88
C PRO A 224 9.78 16.43 -18.07
N GLU A 225 10.13 17.43 -17.26
CA GLU A 225 11.36 17.38 -16.44
C GLU A 225 11.23 16.39 -15.29
N THR A 226 10.02 16.27 -14.72
CA THR A 226 9.73 15.25 -13.69
C THR A 226 9.80 13.86 -14.29
N ILE A 227 9.24 13.64 -15.49
CA ILE A 227 9.33 12.36 -16.21
C ILE A 227 10.79 11.99 -16.48
N LYS A 228 11.61 12.95 -16.95
CA LYS A 228 13.03 12.74 -17.20
C LYS A 228 13.78 12.32 -15.92
N THR A 229 13.47 12.98 -14.81
CA THR A 229 14.05 12.66 -13.50
C THR A 229 13.65 11.26 -13.03
N ILE A 230 12.35 10.93 -13.05
CA ILE A 230 11.84 9.62 -12.67
C ILE A 230 12.41 8.53 -13.57
N LYS A 231 12.53 8.78 -14.88
CA LYS A 231 13.19 7.85 -15.80
C LYS A 231 14.63 7.61 -15.39
N SER A 232 15.40 8.65 -15.05
CA SER A 232 16.78 8.47 -14.54
C SER A 232 16.80 7.60 -13.28
N LYS A 233 15.97 7.93 -12.28
CA LYS A 233 15.87 7.18 -11.02
C LYS A 233 15.38 5.75 -11.20
N ALA A 234 14.55 5.49 -12.20
CA ALA A 234 14.13 4.16 -12.57
C ALA A 234 15.31 3.31 -13.07
N HIS A 235 16.28 3.90 -13.78
CA HIS A 235 17.51 3.18 -14.14
C HIS A 235 18.36 2.86 -12.90
N ASP A 236 18.51 3.82 -11.98
CA ASP A 236 19.22 3.60 -10.71
C ASP A 236 18.56 2.44 -9.93
N PHE A 237 17.23 2.45 -9.80
CA PHE A 237 16.47 1.37 -9.17
C PHE A 237 16.71 0.02 -9.83
N LEU A 238 16.68 -0.04 -11.16
CA LEU A 238 16.92 -1.26 -11.93
C LEU A 238 18.34 -1.81 -11.71
N SER A 239 19.34 -0.95 -11.61
CA SER A 239 20.72 -1.35 -11.29
C SER A 239 20.82 -2.00 -9.90
N LEU A 240 20.03 -1.58 -8.92
CA LEU A 240 19.97 -2.25 -7.61
C LEU A 240 19.37 -3.67 -7.68
N LEU A 241 18.50 -3.90 -8.66
CA LEU A 241 17.86 -5.20 -8.92
C LEU A 241 18.68 -6.12 -9.82
N ALA A 242 19.67 -5.60 -10.55
CA ALA A 242 20.59 -6.42 -11.33
C ALA A 242 21.38 -7.36 -10.41
N ILE A 243 21.62 -8.58 -10.89
CA ILE A 243 22.54 -9.52 -10.26
C ILE A 243 23.87 -9.26 -10.95
N ASP A 244 24.91 -8.89 -10.19
CA ASP A 244 26.27 -9.03 -10.70
C ASP A 244 26.48 -10.53 -10.92
N ASN A 245 26.59 -10.94 -12.19
CA ASN A 245 26.88 -12.32 -12.58
C ASN A 245 28.25 -12.76 -12.04
#